data_AF-A0A821DPV7-F1
#
_entry.id   AF-A0A821DPV7-F1
#
_cell.length_a   1.000
_cell.length_b   1.000
_cell.length_c   1.000
_cell.angle_alpha   90.00
_cell.angle_beta   90.00
_cell.angle_gamma   90.00
#
_symmetry.space_group_name_H-M   'P 1'
#
loop_
_entity.id
_entity.type
_entity.pdbx_description
1 polymer ?
#
loop_
_entity_poly.entity_id
_entity_poly.type
_entity_poly.pdbx_seq_one_letter_code
_entity_poly.pdbx_strand_id
1 'polypeptide(L)'
;ASYGVEDAEFAVTQLAQTTMRSEIGKIALDTLFRERESLNVGIVEAINKAAKAWGIVCLRYEIRDIRLPAKVQEAMQMQVEAERRKRATVLESEGVREAQINKAEGTKQATILASEGFKLEQINNANGEAEAIRAKANARAEALKIVSDQLQSEQGRNAASFQIAEQYVHAFGNLARTNNTILLPSNTGDMSSMVASALSIYKNLETKDLQSLTSRSSAIESAHTDVQPVKKSTSAKDKQ
;
A
#
# COMPACT_ATOMS: atom_id res chain seq x y z
N ALA A 1 -67.38 55.95 -18.88
CA ALA A 1 -67.63 55.35 -20.20
C ALA A 1 -66.67 54.17 -20.37
N SER A 2 -67.16 52.96 -20.08
CA SER A 2 -66.40 51.71 -20.22
C SER A 2 -66.54 51.24 -21.67
N TYR A 3 -65.83 51.89 -22.59
CA TYR A 3 -65.74 51.44 -23.98
C TYR A 3 -64.45 50.65 -24.12
N GLY A 4 -64.55 49.36 -24.38
CA GLY A 4 -63.35 48.58 -24.68
C GLY A 4 -63.57 47.10 -24.94
N VAL A 5 -64.62 46.48 -24.39
CA VAL A 5 -64.89 45.06 -24.66
C VAL A 5 -66.38 44.78 -24.51
N GLU A 6 -67.01 44.21 -25.54
CA GLU A 6 -68.40 43.71 -25.49
C GLU A 6 -68.52 42.47 -24.57
N ASP A 7 -67.41 41.81 -24.28
CA ASP A 7 -67.30 40.66 -23.38
C ASP A 7 -65.94 40.63 -22.64
N ALA A 8 -65.93 41.13 -21.41
CA ALA A 8 -64.71 41.20 -20.58
C ALA A 8 -64.16 39.81 -20.21
N GLU A 9 -64.99 38.77 -20.16
CA GLU A 9 -64.56 37.40 -19.88
C GLU A 9 -63.78 36.82 -21.06
N PHE A 10 -64.27 37.06 -22.28
CA PHE A 10 -63.57 36.68 -23.51
C PHE A 10 -62.21 37.38 -23.64
N ALA A 11 -62.14 38.69 -23.37
CA ALA A 11 -60.87 39.42 -23.43
C ALA A 11 -59.84 38.94 -22.38
N VAL A 12 -60.28 38.61 -21.17
CA VAL A 12 -59.40 38.04 -20.14
C VAL A 12 -58.88 36.66 -20.57
N THR A 13 -59.71 35.84 -21.22
CA THR A 13 -59.29 34.53 -21.74
C THR A 13 -58.22 34.67 -22.83
N GLN A 14 -58.38 35.61 -23.76
CA GLN A 14 -57.41 35.87 -24.83
C GLN A 14 -56.10 36.45 -24.28
N LEU A 15 -56.19 37.34 -23.30
CA LEU A 15 -55.04 37.86 -22.57
C LEU A 15 -54.30 36.74 -21.85
N ALA A 16 -55.01 35.83 -21.17
CA ALA A 16 -54.41 34.70 -20.48
C ALA A 16 -53.65 33.78 -21.44
N GLN A 17 -54.21 33.49 -22.62
CA GLN A 17 -53.53 32.67 -23.64
C GLN A 17 -52.26 33.34 -24.18
N THR A 18 -52.32 34.64 -24.45
CA THR A 18 -51.18 35.40 -24.99
C THR A 18 -50.06 35.53 -23.95
N THR A 19 -50.43 35.83 -22.69
CA THR A 19 -49.50 35.90 -21.56
C THR A 19 -48.86 34.54 -21.28
N MET A 20 -49.64 33.45 -21.26
CA MET A 20 -49.10 32.09 -21.10
C MET A 20 -48.06 31.76 -22.17
N ARG A 21 -48.35 32.07 -23.44
CA ARG A 21 -47.41 31.84 -24.55
C ARG A 21 -46.12 32.64 -24.37
N SER A 22 -46.22 33.89 -23.94
CA SER A 22 -45.07 34.78 -23.73
C SER A 22 -44.19 34.31 -22.56
N GLU A 23 -44.78 33.98 -21.42
CA GLU A 23 -44.04 33.52 -20.24
C GLU A 23 -43.36 32.17 -20.46
N ILE A 24 -44.04 31.22 -21.13
CA ILE A 24 -43.44 29.92 -21.49
C ILE A 24 -42.25 30.11 -22.44
N GLY A 25 -42.32 31.09 -23.36
CA GLY A 25 -41.25 31.35 -24.32
C GLY A 25 -39.97 31.94 -23.71
N LYS A 26 -40.05 32.55 -22.52
CA LYS A 26 -38.89 33.16 -21.84
C LYS A 26 -38.04 32.14 -21.05
N ILE A 27 -38.61 30.99 -20.71
CA ILE A 27 -38.01 30.01 -19.79
C ILE A 27 -37.56 28.79 -20.58
N ALA A 28 -36.42 28.20 -20.18
CA ALA A 28 -35.93 26.96 -20.77
C ALA A 28 -36.86 25.77 -20.45
N LEU A 29 -36.97 24.83 -21.39
CA LEU A 29 -37.90 23.71 -21.29
C LEU A 29 -37.71 22.84 -20.03
N ASP A 30 -36.47 22.60 -19.59
CA ASP A 30 -36.18 21.83 -18.36
C ASP A 30 -36.69 22.58 -17.11
N THR A 31 -36.50 23.89 -17.07
CA THR A 31 -36.92 24.76 -15.97
C THR A 31 -38.45 24.89 -15.90
N LEU A 32 -39.15 24.88 -17.05
CA LEU A 32 -40.62 24.91 -17.09
C LEU A 32 -41.27 23.77 -16.29
N PHE A 33 -40.68 22.57 -16.34
CA PHE A 33 -41.18 21.42 -15.58
C PHE A 33 -40.82 21.50 -14.10
N ARG A 34 -39.68 22.08 -13.76
CA ARG A 34 -39.19 22.19 -12.38
C ARG A 34 -39.85 23.32 -11.59
N GLU A 35 -40.16 24.43 -12.25
CA GLU A 35 -40.57 25.70 -11.62
C GLU A 35 -41.98 26.15 -12.06
N ARG A 36 -42.92 25.20 -12.16
CA ARG A 36 -44.30 25.48 -12.57
C ARG A 36 -45.01 26.52 -11.68
N GLU A 37 -44.73 26.50 -10.39
CA GLU A 37 -45.33 27.42 -9.42
C GLU A 37 -44.90 28.87 -9.66
N SER A 38 -43.59 29.09 -9.91
CA SER A 38 -43.04 30.39 -10.29
C SER A 38 -43.70 30.95 -11.54
N LEU A 39 -43.91 30.09 -12.54
CA LEU A 39 -44.59 30.44 -13.78
C LEU A 39 -46.05 30.84 -13.54
N ASN A 40 -46.78 30.10 -12.71
CA ASN A 40 -48.17 30.44 -12.36
C ASN A 40 -48.26 31.82 -11.71
N VAL A 41 -47.35 32.15 -10.79
CA VAL A 41 -47.29 33.48 -10.14
C VAL A 41 -47.04 34.57 -11.17
N GLY A 42 -46.06 34.39 -12.06
CA GLY A 42 -45.75 35.36 -13.13
C GLY A 42 -46.92 35.59 -14.09
N ILE A 43 -47.66 34.54 -14.46
CA ILE A 43 -48.86 34.66 -15.30
C ILE A 43 -49.96 35.44 -14.58
N VAL A 44 -50.23 35.14 -13.30
CA VAL A 44 -51.26 35.85 -12.52
C VAL A 44 -50.92 37.34 -12.41
N GLU A 45 -49.66 37.68 -12.15
CA GLU A 45 -49.21 39.07 -12.07
C GLU A 45 -49.39 39.81 -13.41
N ALA A 46 -48.98 39.19 -14.52
CA ALA A 46 -49.10 39.77 -15.85
C ALA A 46 -50.56 39.94 -16.30
N ILE A 47 -51.44 38.97 -16.01
CA ILE A 47 -52.88 39.08 -16.29
C ILE A 47 -53.50 40.21 -15.45
N ASN A 48 -53.24 40.24 -14.15
CA ASN A 48 -53.82 41.25 -13.26
C ASN A 48 -53.38 42.68 -13.62
N LYS A 49 -52.18 42.86 -14.17
CA LYS A 49 -51.71 44.17 -14.64
C LYS A 49 -52.60 44.76 -15.75
N ALA A 50 -53.04 43.93 -16.69
CA ALA A 50 -53.90 44.37 -17.80
C ALA A 50 -55.40 44.30 -17.45
N ALA A 51 -55.83 43.32 -16.64
CA ALA A 51 -57.24 43.15 -16.24
C ALA A 51 -57.77 44.27 -15.32
N LYS A 52 -56.90 45.07 -14.69
CA LYS A 52 -57.26 46.28 -13.93
C LYS A 52 -58.13 47.26 -14.73
N ALA A 53 -57.91 47.38 -16.04
CA ALA A 53 -58.70 48.26 -16.90
C ALA A 53 -60.16 47.82 -17.05
N TRP A 54 -60.44 46.53 -16.81
CA TRP A 54 -61.76 45.92 -16.94
C TRP A 54 -62.44 45.63 -15.60
N GLY A 55 -61.76 45.90 -14.48
CA GLY A 55 -62.29 45.65 -13.12
C GLY A 55 -62.36 44.17 -12.74
N ILE A 56 -61.62 43.29 -13.43
CA ILE A 56 -61.57 41.84 -13.16
C ILE A 56 -60.26 41.51 -12.45
N VAL A 57 -60.32 40.60 -11.47
CA VAL A 57 -59.15 40.11 -10.73
C VAL A 57 -59.02 38.60 -10.92
N CYS A 58 -57.86 38.16 -11.40
CA CYS A 58 -57.49 36.76 -11.48
C CYS A 58 -56.93 36.32 -10.13
N LEU A 59 -57.61 35.38 -9.47
CA LEU A 59 -57.20 34.87 -8.14
C LEU A 59 -56.11 33.81 -8.23
N ARG A 60 -56.19 32.91 -9.22
CA ARG A 60 -55.25 31.80 -9.39
C ARG A 60 -55.21 31.36 -10.84
N TYR A 61 -54.01 31.03 -11.31
CA TYR A 61 -53.78 30.38 -12.59
C TYR A 61 -53.13 29.02 -12.35
N GLU A 62 -53.64 27.98 -13.02
CA GLU A 62 -53.05 26.65 -12.98
C GLU A 62 -52.91 26.11 -14.39
N ILE A 63 -51.68 25.80 -14.76
CA ILE A 63 -51.44 24.93 -15.91
C ILE A 63 -52.04 23.55 -15.56
N ARG A 64 -52.59 22.83 -16.55
CA ARG A 64 -53.06 21.44 -16.39
C ARG A 64 -52.05 20.44 -16.94
N ASP A 65 -51.85 20.48 -18.25
CA ASP A 65 -50.95 19.57 -18.97
C ASP A 65 -50.11 20.35 -19.98
N ILE A 66 -48.85 19.93 -20.15
CA ILE A 66 -47.97 20.37 -21.24
C ILE A 66 -47.62 19.12 -22.05
N ARG A 67 -48.01 19.09 -23.33
CA ARG A 67 -47.71 17.98 -24.24
C ARG A 67 -46.64 18.43 -25.23
N LEU A 68 -45.50 17.73 -25.23
CA LEU A 68 -44.44 17.95 -26.19
C LEU A 68 -44.57 16.99 -27.38
N PRO A 69 -44.07 17.36 -28.57
CA PRO A 69 -43.87 16.40 -29.65
C PRO A 69 -42.90 15.28 -29.25
N ALA A 70 -43.21 14.04 -29.63
CA ALA A 70 -42.44 12.84 -29.24
C ALA A 70 -40.94 12.95 -29.54
N LYS A 71 -40.56 13.57 -30.67
CA LYS A 71 -39.15 13.77 -31.06
C LYS A 71 -38.35 14.57 -30.05
N VAL A 72 -38.96 15.60 -29.44
CA VAL A 72 -38.28 16.46 -28.45
C VAL A 72 -38.12 15.72 -27.13
N GLN A 73 -39.12 14.93 -26.74
CA GLN A 73 -39.06 14.10 -25.53
C GLN A 73 -37.95 13.05 -25.63
N GLU A 74 -37.83 12.37 -26.77
CA GLU A 74 -36.78 11.38 -27.01
C GLU A 74 -35.39 12.01 -26.98
N ALA A 75 -35.20 13.16 -27.65
CA ALA A 75 -33.93 13.87 -27.64
C ALA A 75 -33.53 14.34 -26.22
N MET A 76 -34.49 14.85 -25.45
CA MET A 76 -34.26 15.25 -24.06
C MET A 76 -33.91 14.04 -23.18
N GLN A 77 -34.60 12.91 -23.35
CA GLN A 77 -34.30 11.68 -22.62
C GLN A 77 -32.89 11.17 -22.94
N MET A 78 -32.50 11.17 -24.21
CA MET A 78 -31.17 10.77 -24.65
C MET A 78 -30.09 11.70 -24.08
N GLN A 79 -30.34 13.02 -24.02
CA GLN A 79 -29.43 13.98 -23.42
C GLN A 79 -29.25 13.73 -21.92
N VAL A 80 -30.35 13.54 -21.18
CA VAL A 80 -30.31 13.27 -19.73
C VAL A 80 -29.59 11.94 -19.45
N GLU A 81 -29.85 10.91 -20.24
CA GLU A 81 -29.18 9.62 -20.12
C GLU A 81 -27.68 9.73 -20.42
N ALA A 82 -27.30 10.44 -21.47
CA ALA A 82 -25.90 10.69 -21.80
C ALA A 82 -25.18 11.46 -20.67
N GLU A 83 -25.81 12.48 -20.09
CA GLU A 83 -25.24 13.21 -18.96
C GLU A 83 -25.11 12.34 -17.72
N ARG A 84 -26.14 11.55 -17.39
CA ARG A 84 -26.08 10.58 -16.28
C ARG A 84 -24.97 9.56 -16.49
N ARG A 85 -24.84 9.01 -17.70
CA ARG A 85 -23.79 8.04 -18.03
C ARG A 85 -22.40 8.66 -17.94
N LYS A 86 -22.23 9.90 -18.42
CA LYS A 86 -20.97 10.65 -18.29
C LYS A 86 -20.61 10.84 -16.82
N ARG A 87 -21.55 11.31 -16.00
CA ARG A 87 -21.34 11.51 -14.55
C ARG A 87 -20.98 10.20 -13.85
N ALA A 88 -21.68 9.11 -14.17
CA ALA A 88 -21.39 7.78 -13.62
C ALA A 88 -19.97 7.30 -14.00
N THR A 89 -19.58 7.47 -15.27
CA THR A 89 -18.26 7.05 -15.77
C THR A 89 -17.12 7.84 -15.10
N VAL A 90 -17.31 9.15 -14.90
CA VAL A 90 -16.34 10.00 -14.21
C VAL A 90 -16.21 9.57 -12.75
N LEU A 91 -17.33 9.40 -12.05
CA LEU A 91 -17.33 8.98 -10.65
C LEU A 91 -16.68 7.60 -10.45
N GLU A 92 -16.96 6.65 -11.35
CA GLU A 92 -16.33 5.33 -11.33
C GLU A 92 -14.82 5.42 -11.56
N SER A 93 -14.39 6.23 -12.54
CA SER A 93 -12.97 6.44 -12.83
C SER A 93 -12.23 7.08 -11.66
N GLU A 94 -12.87 8.06 -11.00
CA GLU A 94 -12.34 8.71 -9.79
C GLU A 94 -12.25 7.72 -8.63
N GLY A 95 -13.29 6.91 -8.41
CA GLY A 95 -13.29 5.87 -7.38
C GLY A 95 -12.21 4.81 -7.60
N VAL A 96 -11.99 4.37 -8.84
CA VAL A 96 -10.91 3.43 -9.17
C VAL A 96 -9.53 4.06 -8.91
N ARG A 97 -9.33 5.31 -9.32
CA ARG A 97 -8.07 6.04 -9.07
C ARG A 97 -7.79 6.17 -7.58
N GLU A 98 -8.78 6.58 -6.80
CA GLU A 98 -8.65 6.76 -5.36
C GLU A 98 -8.39 5.42 -4.64
N ALA A 99 -9.10 4.36 -5.02
CA ALA A 99 -8.87 3.03 -4.48
C ALA A 99 -7.44 2.52 -4.76
N GLN A 100 -6.90 2.77 -5.96
CA GLN A 100 -5.53 2.40 -6.31
C GLN A 100 -4.49 3.18 -5.49
N ILE A 101 -4.71 4.48 -5.28
CA ILE A 101 -3.84 5.33 -4.46
C ILE A 101 -3.85 4.82 -3.01
N ASN A 102 -5.03 4.59 -2.43
CA ASN A 102 -5.16 4.10 -1.06
C ASN A 102 -4.48 2.74 -0.87
N LYS A 103 -4.62 1.84 -1.85
CA LYS A 103 -3.92 0.54 -1.84
C LYS A 103 -2.41 0.71 -1.90
N ALA A 104 -1.90 1.53 -2.82
CA ALA A 104 -0.47 1.78 -2.96
C ALA A 104 0.12 2.41 -1.68
N GLU A 105 -0.57 3.39 -1.10
CA GLU A 105 -0.17 4.03 0.14
C GLU A 105 -0.17 3.06 1.32
N GLY A 106 -1.22 2.25 1.46
CA GLY A 106 -1.28 1.19 2.46
C GLY A 106 -0.11 0.20 2.34
N THR A 107 0.23 -0.24 1.11
CA THR A 107 1.38 -1.14 0.89
C THR A 107 2.71 -0.48 1.22
N LYS A 108 2.88 0.81 0.89
CA LYS A 108 4.08 1.59 1.22
C LYS A 108 4.25 1.70 2.73
N GLN A 109 3.19 2.10 3.44
CA GLN A 109 3.21 2.24 4.89
C GLN A 109 3.47 0.90 5.58
N ALA A 110 2.81 -0.18 5.14
CA ALA A 110 3.04 -1.52 5.67
C ALA A 110 4.50 -1.98 5.49
N THR A 111 5.11 -1.71 4.34
CA THR A 111 6.50 -2.08 4.06
C THR A 111 7.49 -1.29 4.93
N ILE A 112 7.23 0.00 5.16
CA ILE A 112 8.04 0.85 6.04
C ILE A 112 7.94 0.33 7.48
N LEU A 113 6.73 0.13 7.99
CA LEU A 113 6.50 -0.38 9.35
C LEU A 113 7.12 -1.77 9.56
N ALA A 114 7.04 -2.66 8.57
CA ALA A 114 7.69 -3.97 8.64
C ALA A 114 9.22 -3.85 8.70
N SER A 115 9.81 -2.94 7.91
CA SER A 115 11.26 -2.71 7.91
C SER A 115 11.74 -2.09 9.22
N GLU A 116 10.99 -1.14 9.76
CA GLU A 116 11.26 -0.53 11.07
C GLU A 116 11.12 -1.54 12.21
N GLY A 117 10.07 -2.36 12.18
CA GLY A 117 9.86 -3.46 13.12
C GLY A 117 11.03 -4.44 13.12
N PHE A 118 11.48 -4.88 11.95
CA PHE A 118 12.62 -5.79 11.83
C PHE A 118 13.93 -5.19 12.35
N LYS A 119 14.17 -3.89 12.11
CA LYS A 119 15.32 -3.18 12.67
C LYS A 119 15.26 -3.12 14.20
N LEU A 120 14.10 -2.78 14.76
CA LEU A 120 13.90 -2.70 16.20
C LEU A 120 14.02 -4.07 16.87
N GLU A 121 13.45 -5.11 16.25
CA GLU A 121 13.56 -6.49 16.71
C GLU A 121 15.02 -6.93 16.80
N GLN A 122 15.83 -6.70 15.75
CA GLN A 122 17.25 -7.02 15.77
C GLN A 122 18.01 -6.27 16.87
N ILE A 123 17.72 -4.98 17.07
CA ILE A 123 18.35 -4.19 18.13
C ILE A 123 17.97 -4.75 19.50
N ASN A 124 16.70 -5.07 19.71
CA ASN A 124 16.22 -5.64 20.97
C ASN A 124 16.83 -7.00 21.26
N ASN A 125 16.94 -7.87 20.26
CA ASN A 125 17.59 -9.17 20.38
C ASN A 125 19.08 -9.01 20.72
N ALA A 126 19.81 -8.17 19.99
CA ALA A 126 21.22 -7.91 20.26
C ALA A 126 21.45 -7.31 21.65
N ASN A 127 20.59 -6.40 22.09
CA ASN A 127 20.65 -5.82 23.44
C ASN A 127 20.35 -6.85 24.51
N GLY A 128 19.31 -7.68 24.33
CA GLY A 128 18.95 -8.75 25.26
C GLY A 128 20.07 -9.80 25.39
N GLU A 129 20.71 -10.17 24.28
CA GLU A 129 21.87 -11.05 24.28
C GLU A 129 23.06 -10.43 25.02
N ALA A 130 23.39 -9.16 24.72
CA ALA A 130 24.47 -8.46 25.38
C ALA A 130 24.24 -8.33 26.90
N GLU A 131 23.01 -8.02 27.31
CA GLU A 131 22.63 -7.94 28.72
C GLU A 131 22.70 -9.30 29.41
N ALA A 132 22.22 -10.36 28.76
CA ALA A 132 22.32 -11.72 29.27
C ALA A 132 23.79 -12.16 29.44
N ILE A 133 24.67 -11.82 28.49
CA ILE A 133 26.11 -12.10 28.59
C ILE A 133 26.73 -11.32 29.75
N ARG A 134 26.43 -10.03 29.89
CA ARG A 134 26.93 -9.21 31.00
C ARG A 134 26.48 -9.75 32.35
N ALA A 135 25.20 -10.10 32.48
CA ALA A 135 24.66 -10.69 33.70
C ALA A 135 25.37 -12.01 34.07
N LYS A 136 25.56 -12.90 33.09
CA LYS A 136 26.31 -14.16 33.28
C LYS A 136 27.78 -13.91 33.63
N ALA A 137 28.44 -12.94 32.99
CA ALA A 137 29.82 -12.61 33.25
C ALA A 137 30.01 -12.02 34.66
N ASN A 138 29.12 -11.14 35.09
CA ASN A 138 29.10 -10.58 36.45
C ASN A 138 28.89 -11.67 37.50
N ALA A 139 27.88 -12.54 37.30
CA ALA A 139 27.63 -13.66 38.20
C ALA A 139 28.83 -14.62 38.28
N ARG A 140 29.49 -14.90 37.14
CA ARG A 140 30.74 -15.69 37.13
C ARG A 140 31.88 -15.00 37.85
N ALA A 141 32.06 -13.69 37.67
CA ALA A 141 33.11 -12.95 38.34
C ALA A 141 32.91 -12.96 39.86
N GLU A 142 31.66 -12.82 40.33
CA GLU A 142 31.31 -12.92 41.74
C GLU A 142 31.56 -14.34 42.29
N ALA A 143 31.12 -15.37 41.57
CA ALA A 143 31.39 -16.75 41.95
C ALA A 143 32.90 -17.07 42.03
N LEU A 144 33.68 -16.60 41.05
CA LEU A 144 35.14 -16.77 41.03
C LEU A 144 35.83 -16.04 42.19
N LYS A 145 35.33 -14.88 42.60
CA LYS A 145 35.85 -14.19 43.81
C LYS A 145 35.65 -15.05 45.05
N ILE A 146 34.44 -15.58 45.25
CA ILE A 146 34.13 -16.44 46.40
C ILE A 146 35.03 -17.69 46.41
N VAL A 147 35.21 -18.33 45.26
CA VAL A 147 36.10 -19.50 45.14
C VAL A 147 37.56 -19.13 45.38
N SER A 148 38.03 -18.00 44.82
CA SER A 148 39.39 -17.49 45.03
C SER A 148 39.69 -17.24 46.51
N ASP A 149 38.74 -16.65 47.24
CA ASP A 149 38.88 -16.39 48.67
C ASP A 149 39.00 -17.70 49.47
N GLN A 150 38.24 -18.74 49.11
CA GLN A 150 38.29 -20.05 49.76
C GLN A 150 39.60 -20.81 49.46
N LEU A 151 40.16 -20.64 48.25
CA LEU A 151 41.40 -21.30 47.82
C LEU A 151 42.68 -20.77 48.50
N GLN A 152 42.61 -19.64 49.17
CA GLN A 152 43.76 -19.15 49.96
C GLN A 152 44.10 -20.08 51.13
N SER A 153 43.13 -20.86 51.63
CA SER A 153 43.35 -21.89 52.65
C SER A 153 44.04 -23.15 52.08
N GLU A 154 44.97 -23.75 52.85
CA GLU A 154 45.70 -24.97 52.45
C GLU A 154 44.77 -26.16 52.13
N GLN A 155 43.66 -26.31 52.87
CA GLN A 155 42.66 -27.35 52.63
C GLN A 155 41.81 -27.08 51.37
N GLY A 156 41.59 -25.80 51.03
CA GLY A 156 40.85 -25.39 49.83
C GLY A 156 41.55 -25.78 48.53
N ARG A 157 42.88 -25.71 48.46
CA ARG A 157 43.65 -26.10 47.25
C ARG A 157 43.53 -27.58 46.93
N ASN A 158 43.58 -28.43 47.96
CA ASN A 158 43.40 -29.88 47.80
C ASN A 158 41.96 -30.24 47.40
N ALA A 159 40.96 -29.51 47.91
CA ALA A 159 39.57 -29.71 47.50
C ALA A 159 39.34 -29.32 46.04
N ALA A 160 39.92 -28.21 45.56
CA ALA A 160 39.79 -27.80 44.16
C ALA A 160 40.52 -28.73 43.19
N SER A 161 41.70 -29.26 43.53
CA SER A 161 42.39 -30.23 42.67
C SER A 161 41.61 -31.52 42.53
N PHE A 162 40.98 -32.01 43.60
CA PHE A 162 40.06 -33.15 43.55
C PHE A 162 38.82 -32.85 42.68
N GLN A 163 38.22 -31.66 42.82
CA GLN A 163 37.06 -31.27 42.00
C GLN A 163 37.39 -31.11 40.51
N ILE A 164 38.58 -30.61 40.16
CA ILE A 164 39.07 -30.56 38.78
C ILE A 164 39.24 -31.98 38.23
N ALA A 165 39.77 -32.91 39.04
CA ALA A 165 39.90 -34.32 38.63
C ALA A 165 38.54 -34.97 38.37
N GLU A 166 37.53 -34.74 39.23
CA GLU A 166 36.16 -35.21 38.99
C GLU A 166 35.55 -34.61 37.72
N GLN A 167 35.69 -33.29 37.50
CA GLN A 167 35.20 -32.64 36.27
C GLN A 167 35.90 -33.15 35.02
N TYR A 168 37.20 -33.41 35.08
CA TYR A 168 37.95 -34.00 33.98
C TYR A 168 37.42 -35.40 33.65
N VAL A 169 37.25 -36.27 34.63
CA VAL A 169 36.68 -37.61 34.44
C VAL A 169 35.26 -37.54 33.88
N HIS A 170 34.44 -36.61 34.38
CA HIS A 170 33.06 -36.42 33.91
C HIS A 170 33.01 -35.88 32.46
N ALA A 171 33.84 -34.90 32.12
CA ALA A 171 33.94 -34.37 30.76
C ALA A 171 34.47 -35.43 29.78
N PHE A 172 35.47 -36.20 30.20
CA PHE A 172 35.99 -37.33 29.44
C PHE A 172 34.92 -38.42 29.25
N GLY A 173 34.12 -38.71 30.28
CA GLY A 173 33.00 -39.65 30.20
C GLY A 173 31.89 -39.19 29.23
N ASN A 174 31.58 -37.88 29.20
CA ASN A 174 30.63 -37.33 28.25
C ASN A 174 31.14 -37.35 26.81
N LEU A 175 32.43 -37.07 26.61
CA LEU A 175 33.09 -37.16 25.30
C LEU A 175 33.14 -38.61 24.79
N ALA A 176 33.44 -39.57 25.67
CA ALA A 176 33.43 -41.00 25.36
C ALA A 176 32.02 -41.52 24.98
N ARG A 177 30.94 -40.88 25.47
CA ARG A 177 29.55 -41.19 25.07
C ARG A 177 29.13 -40.56 23.73
N THR A 178 29.67 -39.40 23.35
CA THR A 178 29.25 -38.67 22.14
C THR A 178 30.11 -38.98 20.91
N ASN A 179 31.38 -39.37 21.06
CA ASN A 179 32.26 -39.74 19.96
C ASN A 179 32.67 -41.23 20.03
N ASN A 180 32.08 -42.07 19.18
CA ASN A 180 32.37 -43.52 19.06
C ASN A 180 33.68 -43.83 18.28
N THR A 181 34.64 -42.91 18.23
CA THR A 181 35.92 -43.13 17.56
C THR A 181 37.02 -42.45 18.35
N ILE A 182 37.46 -43.13 19.40
CA ILE A 182 38.76 -42.83 20.02
C ILE A 182 39.80 -43.53 19.14
N LEU A 183 40.45 -42.78 18.25
CA LEU A 183 41.64 -43.27 17.58
C LEU A 183 42.77 -43.29 18.62
N LEU A 184 43.01 -44.44 19.26
CA LEU A 184 44.29 -44.67 19.91
C LEU A 184 45.32 -44.94 18.80
N PRO A 185 46.36 -44.10 18.63
CA PRO A 185 47.43 -44.42 17.71
C PRO A 185 48.12 -45.68 18.20
N SER A 186 48.21 -46.69 17.33
CA SER A 186 48.85 -47.99 17.59
C SER A 186 50.38 -47.89 17.74
N ASN A 187 50.94 -46.68 17.75
CA ASN A 187 52.35 -46.43 18.02
C ASN A 187 52.49 -45.27 19.00
N THR A 188 52.53 -45.59 20.29
CA THR A 188 52.67 -44.65 21.42
C THR A 188 54.07 -44.05 21.56
N GLY A 189 54.99 -44.31 20.61
CA GLY A 189 56.38 -43.84 20.66
C GLY A 189 56.64 -42.45 20.06
N ASP A 190 55.89 -42.01 19.04
CA ASP A 190 56.27 -40.84 18.24
C ASP A 190 55.16 -39.78 18.17
N MET A 191 55.13 -38.88 19.17
CA MET A 191 54.28 -37.66 19.18
C MET A 191 54.40 -36.83 17.89
N SER A 192 55.56 -36.87 17.24
CA SER A 192 55.86 -36.17 15.98
C SER A 192 54.95 -36.59 14.82
N SER A 193 54.57 -37.87 14.76
CA SER A 193 53.71 -38.41 13.69
C SER A 193 52.25 -37.95 13.84
N MET A 194 51.80 -37.75 15.09
CA MET A 194 50.48 -37.23 15.43
C MET A 194 50.35 -35.76 15.06
N VAL A 195 51.37 -34.96 15.38
CA VAL A 195 51.42 -33.53 15.01
C VAL A 195 51.52 -33.36 13.50
N ALA A 196 52.30 -34.20 12.80
CA ALA A 196 52.41 -34.18 11.34
C ALA A 196 51.08 -34.53 10.65
N SER A 197 50.36 -35.53 11.17
CA SER A 197 49.04 -35.91 10.64
C SER A 197 48.01 -34.79 10.87
N ALA A 198 47.99 -34.20 12.06
CA ALA A 198 47.11 -33.07 12.38
C ALA A 198 47.43 -31.82 11.53
N LEU A 199 48.71 -31.48 11.34
CA LEU A 199 49.15 -30.38 10.48
C LEU A 199 48.82 -30.63 9.01
N SER A 200 48.89 -31.88 8.54
CA SER A 200 48.52 -32.23 7.16
C SER A 200 47.03 -32.02 6.91
N ILE A 201 46.18 -32.34 7.89
CA ILE A 201 44.73 -32.14 7.81
C ILE A 201 44.42 -30.64 7.82
N TYR A 202 45.08 -29.86 8.69
CA TYR A 202 44.95 -28.40 8.70
C TYR A 202 45.34 -27.78 7.35
N LYS A 203 46.49 -28.19 6.80
CA LYS A 203 47.00 -27.70 5.50
C LYS A 203 46.07 -28.08 4.33
N ASN A 204 45.46 -29.25 4.38
CA ASN A 204 44.50 -29.70 3.37
C ASN A 204 43.14 -28.99 3.47
N LEU A 205 42.75 -28.50 4.65
CA LEU A 205 41.54 -27.69 4.83
C LEU A 205 41.78 -26.25 4.36
N GLU A 206 42.93 -25.66 4.71
CA GLU A 206 43.31 -24.31 4.28
C GLU A 206 43.42 -24.20 2.74
N THR A 207 44.01 -25.22 2.09
CA THR A 207 44.12 -25.26 0.62
C THR A 207 42.76 -25.45 -0.09
N LYS A 208 41.80 -26.14 0.54
CA LYS A 208 40.45 -26.32 0.00
C LYS A 208 39.62 -25.04 0.09
N ASP A 209 39.77 -24.28 1.18
CA ASP A 209 39.13 -22.98 1.35
C ASP A 209 39.69 -21.93 0.36
N LEU A 210 41.01 -21.91 0.13
CA LEU A 210 41.66 -21.04 -0.86
C LEU A 210 41.22 -21.32 -2.31
N GLN A 211 41.02 -22.59 -2.69
CA GLN A 211 40.52 -22.97 -4.01
C GLN A 211 39.04 -22.62 -4.21
N SER A 212 38.21 -22.71 -3.16
CA SER A 212 36.79 -22.36 -3.23
C SER A 212 36.55 -20.86 -3.48
N LEU A 213 37.44 -20.00 -2.98
CA LEU A 213 37.39 -18.55 -3.14
C LEU A 213 37.85 -18.10 -4.54
N THR A 214 38.84 -18.78 -5.13
CA THR A 214 39.31 -18.50 -6.50
C THR A 214 38.32 -18.97 -7.57
N SER A 215 37.61 -20.09 -7.35
CA SER A 215 36.55 -20.55 -8.25
C SER A 215 35.29 -19.67 -8.23
N ARG A 216 35.02 -18.98 -7.12
CA ARG A 216 33.90 -18.03 -7.03
C ARG A 216 34.21 -16.68 -7.69
N SER A 217 35.46 -16.21 -7.62
CA SER A 217 35.91 -14.97 -8.28
C SER A 217 35.90 -15.09 -9.81
N SER A 218 36.43 -16.19 -10.35
CA SER A 218 36.50 -16.45 -11.81
C SER A 218 35.13 -16.69 -12.45
N ALA A 219 34.15 -17.23 -11.71
CA ALA A 219 32.79 -17.40 -12.20
C ALA A 219 32.04 -16.06 -12.38
N ILE A 220 32.35 -15.04 -11.56
CA ILE A 220 31.70 -13.72 -11.64
C ILE A 220 32.22 -12.90 -12.82
N GLU A 221 33.49 -13.06 -13.20
CA GLU A 221 34.10 -12.32 -14.32
C GLU A 221 33.65 -12.84 -15.70
N SER A 222 33.31 -14.14 -15.79
CA SER A 222 32.76 -14.75 -17.02
C SER A 222 31.29 -14.42 -17.30
N ALA A 223 30.54 -13.93 -16.30
CA ALA A 223 29.12 -13.59 -16.46
C ALA A 223 28.90 -12.16 -17.00
N HIS A 224 29.95 -11.32 -17.07
CA HIS A 224 29.81 -9.90 -17.44
C HIS A 224 30.26 -9.55 -18.88
N THR A 225 30.73 -10.51 -19.68
CA THR A 225 31.30 -10.24 -21.02
C THR A 225 30.44 -10.62 -22.23
N ASP A 226 29.22 -11.15 -22.06
CA ASP A 226 28.39 -11.61 -23.18
C ASP A 226 27.18 -10.69 -23.48
N VAL A 227 27.45 -9.39 -23.69
CA VAL A 227 26.52 -8.47 -24.37
C VAL A 227 27.11 -8.08 -25.71
N GLN A 228 26.72 -8.79 -26.77
CA GLN A 228 27.07 -8.44 -28.16
C GLN A 228 26.47 -7.08 -28.59
N PRO A 229 27.17 -6.32 -29.46
CA PRO A 229 26.73 -5.00 -29.92
C PRO A 229 25.71 -5.10 -31.07
N VAL A 230 24.69 -4.24 -31.03
CA VAL A 230 23.67 -4.04 -32.08
C VAL A 230 24.32 -3.52 -33.36
N LYS A 231 24.28 -4.31 -34.45
CA LYS A 231 24.71 -3.89 -35.80
C LYS A 231 23.71 -2.89 -36.41
N LYS A 232 24.20 -1.70 -36.76
CA LYS A 232 23.57 -0.76 -37.70
C LYS A 232 23.65 -1.33 -39.12
N SER A 233 22.52 -1.44 -39.82
CA SER A 233 22.48 -1.63 -41.27
C SER A 233 21.93 -0.37 -41.96
N THR A 234 22.83 0.40 -42.56
CA THR A 234 22.53 1.38 -43.61
C THR A 234 23.16 0.87 -44.90
N SER A 235 22.38 0.63 -45.93
CA SER A 235 22.84 0.77 -47.32
C SER A 235 21.68 1.21 -48.20
N ALA A 236 21.98 2.18 -49.04
CA ALA A 236 21.10 2.92 -49.94
C ALA A 236 21.20 2.40 -51.38
N LYS A 237 20.27 2.89 -52.23
CA LYS A 237 20.16 2.79 -53.70
C LYS A 237 19.53 1.48 -54.21
N ASP A 238 18.67 1.45 -55.23
CA ASP A 238 18.53 2.35 -56.38
C ASP A 238 17.13 2.17 -57.05
N LYS A 239 16.66 3.24 -57.70
CA LYS A 239 15.79 3.34 -58.89
C LYS A 239 14.87 2.17 -59.29
N GLN A 240 13.56 2.42 -59.30
CA GLN A 240 12.72 2.60 -60.50
C GLN A 240 11.34 3.16 -60.09
#